data_AF-A0A529K2S8-F1
#
_entry.id   AF-A0A529K2S8-F1
#
_cell.length_a   1.000
_cell.length_b   1.000
_cell.length_c   1.000
_cell.angle_alpha   90.00
_cell.angle_beta   90.00
_cell.angle_gamma   90.00
#
_symmetry.space_group_name_H-M   'P 1'
#
loop_
_entity.id
_entity.type
_entity.pdbx_description
1 polymer ?
#
loop_
_entity_poly.entity_id
_entity_poly.type
_entity_poly.pdbx_seq_one_letter_code
_entity_poly.pdbx_strand_id
1 'polypeptide(L)' 'MSRRPSIHLIGSRLRRVRARKTVALAAAGLGLLGFTALAKPTPWLVWNASASAPIGLYRIAAGALAPGDLVLVRPPEY' A
#
# COMPACT_ATOMS: atom_id res chain seq x y z
N MET A 1 -52.32 8.74 4.32
CA MET A 1 -51.19 8.88 3.38
C MET A 1 -50.13 9.81 3.98
N SER A 2 -48.95 9.31 4.36
CA SER A 2 -47.82 10.14 4.84
C SER A 2 -46.81 10.33 3.70
N ARG A 3 -46.57 11.58 3.28
CA ARG A 3 -45.60 11.93 2.23
C ARG A 3 -44.18 11.88 2.82
N ARG A 4 -43.33 11.00 2.30
CA ARG A 4 -41.91 10.94 2.66
C ARG A 4 -41.19 12.20 2.15
N PRO A 5 -40.40 12.91 2.99
CA PRO A 5 -39.61 14.04 2.52
C PRO A 5 -38.50 13.53 1.59
N SER A 6 -38.59 13.85 0.30
CA SER A 6 -37.53 13.58 -0.66
C SER A 6 -36.48 14.69 -0.55
N ILE A 7 -35.37 14.38 0.13
CA ILE A 7 -34.23 15.29 0.21
C ILE A 7 -33.59 15.34 -1.19
N HIS A 8 -34.00 16.32 -2.00
CA HIS A 8 -33.34 16.65 -3.25
C HIS A 8 -32.02 17.36 -2.93
N LEU A 9 -30.92 16.61 -2.98
CA LEU A 9 -29.57 17.17 -2.81
C LEU A 9 -29.24 18.02 -4.06
N ILE A 10 -29.58 19.30 -4.04
CA ILE A 10 -29.29 20.26 -5.12
C ILE A 10 -27.77 20.30 -5.36
N GLY A 11 -27.37 20.38 -6.65
CA GLY A 11 -26.04 20.02 -7.17
C GLY A 11 -24.81 20.67 -6.51
N SER A 12 -24.93 21.76 -5.78
CA SER A 12 -23.81 22.36 -5.01
C SER A 12 -23.38 21.49 -3.83
N ARG A 13 -24.33 20.81 -3.16
CA ARG A 13 -24.04 19.93 -2.01
C ARG A 13 -23.39 18.63 -2.48
N LEU A 14 -23.87 18.06 -3.60
CA LEU A 14 -23.25 16.91 -4.26
C LEU A 14 -21.83 17.24 -4.76
N ARG A 15 -21.63 18.41 -5.39
CA ARG A 15 -20.30 18.89 -5.79
C ARG A 15 -19.36 19.04 -4.61
N ARG A 16 -19.82 19.61 -3.48
CA ARG A 16 -19.03 19.77 -2.26
C ARG A 16 -18.64 18.44 -1.63
N VAL A 17 -19.57 17.47 -1.59
CA VAL A 17 -19.26 16.11 -1.11
C VAL A 17 -18.24 15.42 -1.99
N ARG A 18 -18.38 15.52 -3.33
CA ARG A 18 -17.38 14.99 -4.27
C ARG A 18 -16.02 15.64 -4.10
N ALA A 19 -15.95 16.97 -4.05
CA ALA A 19 -14.71 17.71 -3.85
C ALA A 19 -14.01 17.33 -2.53
N ARG A 20 -14.76 17.20 -1.44
CA ARG A 20 -14.22 16.73 -0.15
C ARG A 20 -13.66 15.32 -0.23
N LYS A 21 -14.35 14.41 -0.92
CA LYS A 21 -13.85 13.04 -1.16
C LYS A 21 -12.55 13.06 -1.95
N THR A 22 -12.48 13.86 -3.03
CA THR A 22 -11.26 14.01 -3.83
C THR A 22 -10.11 14.55 -3.01
N VAL A 23 -10.33 15.61 -2.21
CA VAL A 23 -9.31 16.18 -1.32
C VAL A 23 -8.85 15.17 -0.27
N ALA A 24 -9.77 14.43 0.34
CA ALA A 24 -9.41 13.41 1.34
C ALA A 24 -8.56 12.30 0.73
N LEU A 25 -8.90 11.81 -0.47
CA LEU A 25 -8.10 10.82 -1.19
C LEU A 25 -6.72 11.35 -1.58
N ALA A 26 -6.65 12.61 -2.05
CA ALA A 26 -5.38 13.24 -2.38
C ALA A 26 -4.48 13.41 -1.14
N ALA A 27 -5.05 13.87 -0.01
CA ALA A 27 -4.33 14.00 1.24
C ALA A 27 -3.86 12.64 1.78
N ALA A 28 -4.69 11.60 1.69
CA ALA A 28 -4.29 10.24 2.05
C ALA A 28 -3.14 9.73 1.17
N GLY A 29 -3.22 9.93 -0.15
CA GLY A 29 -2.15 9.58 -1.09
C GLY A 29 -0.85 10.31 -0.79
N LEU A 30 -0.91 11.61 -0.53
CA LEU A 30 0.26 12.40 -0.13
C LEU A 30 0.83 11.92 1.21
N GLY A 31 -0.03 11.57 2.17
CA GLY A 31 0.39 10.99 3.44
C GLY A 31 1.12 9.65 3.26
N LEU A 32 0.62 8.77 2.39
CA LEU A 32 1.28 7.50 2.06
C LEU A 32 2.63 7.71 1.38
N LEU A 33 2.75 8.69 0.47
CA LEU A 33 4.02 9.07 -0.15
C LEU A 33 4.99 9.67 0.89
N GLY A 34 4.53 10.54 1.77
CA GLY A 34 5.35 11.05 2.87
C GLY A 34 5.82 9.95 3.81
N PHE A 35 4.97 8.95 4.06
CA PHE A 35 5.32 7.79 4.88
C PHE A 35 6.49 6.99 4.30
N THR A 36 6.62 6.83 2.97
CA THR A 36 7.75 6.10 2.38
C THR A 36 9.10 6.80 2.56
N ALA A 37 9.11 8.13 2.73
CA ALA A 37 10.32 8.89 3.00
C ALA A 37 10.74 8.81 4.47
N LEU A 38 9.77 8.73 5.39
CA LEU A 38 10.01 8.76 6.84
C LEU A 38 10.18 7.37 7.45
N ALA A 39 9.53 6.36 6.90
CA ALA A 39 9.57 4.99 7.39
C ALA A 39 10.40 4.09 6.47
N LYS A 40 11.20 3.21 7.06
CA LYS A 40 11.93 2.14 6.36
C LYS A 40 11.36 0.78 6.79
N PRO A 41 10.17 0.39 6.30
CA PRO A 41 9.56 -0.88 6.69
C PRO A 41 10.44 -2.04 6.24
N THR A 42 10.46 -3.11 7.04
CA THR A 42 11.11 -4.37 6.64
C THR A 42 10.28 -4.98 5.50
N PRO A 43 10.90 -5.32 4.35
CA PRO A 43 10.16 -5.92 3.24
C PRO A 43 9.56 -7.27 3.65
N TRP A 44 8.38 -7.58 3.15
CA TRP A 44 7.77 -8.91 3.30
C TRP A 44 7.86 -9.75 2.03
N LEU A 45 8.13 -9.10 0.90
CA LEU A 45 8.20 -9.71 -0.42
C LEU A 45 9.47 -9.24 -1.11
N VAL A 46 10.10 -10.14 -1.86
CA VAL A 46 11.27 -9.86 -2.70
C VAL A 46 11.03 -10.44 -4.07
N TRP A 47 11.27 -9.65 -5.10
CA TRP A 47 11.29 -10.12 -6.48
C TRP A 47 12.71 -10.55 -6.85
N ASN A 48 12.90 -11.83 -7.17
CA ASN A 48 14.14 -12.30 -7.77
C ASN A 48 14.07 -12.13 -9.29
N ALA A 49 14.76 -11.12 -9.81
CA ALA A 49 14.88 -10.86 -11.25
C ALA A 49 16.06 -11.59 -11.93
N SER A 50 16.83 -12.37 -11.17
CA SER A 50 18.06 -13.01 -11.64
C SER A 50 17.91 -14.52 -11.77
N ALA A 51 18.75 -15.15 -12.59
CA ALA A 51 18.80 -16.60 -12.77
C ALA A 51 19.49 -17.36 -11.62
N SER A 52 19.78 -16.71 -10.48
CA SER A 52 20.42 -17.35 -9.31
C SER A 52 19.49 -18.33 -8.57
N ALA A 53 18.18 -18.13 -8.72
CA ALA A 53 17.09 -18.97 -8.24
C ALA A 53 15.92 -18.81 -9.23
N PRO A 54 14.80 -19.56 -9.11
CA PRO A 54 13.64 -19.34 -9.96
C PRO A 54 13.19 -17.86 -9.96
N ILE A 55 12.95 -17.30 -11.14
CA ILE A 55 12.48 -15.91 -11.28
C ILE A 55 11.06 -15.83 -10.71
N GLY A 56 10.83 -14.90 -9.79
CA GLY A 56 9.53 -14.82 -9.12
C GLY A 56 9.49 -13.97 -7.87
N LEU A 57 8.29 -13.92 -7.28
CA LEU A 57 8.00 -13.20 -6.05
C LEU A 57 8.08 -14.16 -4.84
N TYR A 58 8.98 -13.87 -3.92
CA TYR A 58 9.22 -14.65 -2.70
C TYR A 58 8.71 -13.90 -1.49
N ARG A 59 8.14 -14.63 -0.52
CA ARG A 59 7.79 -14.09 0.79
C ARG A 59 8.96 -14.29 1.77
N ILE A 60 9.30 -13.24 2.51
CA ILE A 60 10.27 -13.33 3.60
C ILE A 60 9.58 -13.97 4.81
N ALA A 61 10.20 -15.01 5.36
CA ALA A 61 9.76 -15.70 6.57
C ALA A 61 10.93 -15.84 7.54
N ALA A 62 10.63 -15.85 8.83
CA ALA A 62 11.58 -16.16 9.89
C ALA A 62 11.38 -17.62 10.34
N GLY A 63 12.48 -18.33 10.63
CA GLY A 63 12.43 -19.73 11.07
C GLY A 63 13.81 -20.37 11.15
N ALA A 64 13.83 -21.64 11.55
CA ALA A 64 15.04 -22.45 11.49
C ALA A 64 15.43 -22.71 10.02
N LEU A 65 16.73 -22.62 9.75
CA LEU A 65 17.29 -22.86 8.41
C LEU A 65 17.79 -24.29 8.30
N ALA A 66 17.57 -24.90 7.14
CA ALA A 66 18.14 -26.18 6.74
C ALA A 66 19.06 -26.03 5.50
N PRO A 67 20.01 -26.95 5.29
CA PRO A 67 20.80 -26.97 4.06
C PRO A 67 19.90 -27.05 2.82
N GLY A 68 20.10 -26.13 1.87
CA GLY A 68 19.30 -26.02 0.65
C GLY A 68 18.22 -24.94 0.68
N ASP A 69 17.96 -24.32 1.84
CA ASP A 69 17.02 -23.20 1.95
C ASP A 69 17.53 -21.94 1.25
N LEU A 70 16.60 -21.19 0.65
CA LEU A 70 16.88 -19.86 0.10
C LEU A 70 16.92 -18.82 1.21
N VAL A 71 17.97 -18.00 1.21
CA VAL A 71 18.17 -16.94 2.20
C VAL A 71 18.31 -15.59 1.52
N LEU A 72 17.69 -14.57 2.12
CA LEU A 72 17.86 -13.18 1.70
C LEU A 72 19.00 -12.55 2.51
N VAL A 73 20.08 -12.17 1.83
CA VAL A 73 21.27 -11.60 2.46
C VAL A 73 21.34 -10.10 2.21
N ARG A 74 21.56 -9.32 3.29
CA ARG A 74 21.92 -7.90 3.19
C ARG A 74 23.44 -7.79 3.36
N PRO A 75 24.19 -7.38 2.33
CA PRO A 75 25.62 -7.17 2.45
C PRO A 75 25.93 -5.97 3.38
N PRO A 76 27.13 -5.93 4.00
CA PRO A 76 27.56 -4.78 4.78
C PRO A 76 27.79 -3.55 3.89
N GLU A 77 27.56 -2.36 4.45
CA GLU A 77 27.97 -1.10 3.83
C GLU A 77 29.47 -0.89 4.15
N TYR A 78 30.27 -0.74 3.10
CA TYR A 78 31.72 -0.51 3.17
C TYR A 78 32.07 0.94 3.49
#